data_AF-A0A379VL94-F1
#
_entry.id   AF-A0A379VL94-F1
#
_cell.length_a   1.000
_cell.length_b   1.000
_cell.length_c   1.000
_cell.angle_alpha   90.00
_cell.angle_beta   90.00
_cell.angle_gamma   90.00
#
_symmetry.space_group_name_H-M   'P 1'
#
loop_
_entity.id
_entity.type
_entity.pdbx_description
1 polymer ?
#
loop_
_entity_poly.entity_id
_entity_poly.type
_entity_poly.pdbx_seq_one_letter_code
_entity_poly.pdbx_strand_id
1 'polypeptide(L)'
;MKQDVILVLDCGATNVRAIAVDRQGKIVARASTTNASDIAAENSAWHQWSLDAILQRFADCCRSLSSRPVGVCCSRYYGDYVRRRWRAGRCAG
;
A
#
# COMPACT_ATOMS: atom_id res chain seq x y z
N MET A 1 27.34 6.93 2.88
CA MET A 1 26.64 6.26 4.00
C MET A 1 25.34 5.69 3.48
N LYS A 2 25.03 4.42 3.76
CA LYS A 2 23.69 3.87 3.53
C LYS A 2 22.81 4.33 4.69
N GLN A 3 21.65 4.91 4.40
CA GLN A 3 20.69 5.32 5.41
C GLN A 3 19.77 4.13 5.69
N ASP A 4 19.79 3.60 6.92
CA ASP A 4 18.87 2.55 7.32
C ASP A 4 17.48 3.15 7.52
N VAL A 5 16.51 2.63 6.77
CA VAL A 5 15.12 3.07 6.83
C VAL A 5 14.20 1.87 7.03
N ILE A 6 13.13 2.09 7.77
CA ILE A 6 12.02 1.15 7.91
C ILE A 6 11.00 1.50 6.82
N LEU A 7 10.61 0.51 6.02
CA LEU A 7 9.56 0.66 5.00
C LEU A 7 8.22 0.26 5.59
N VAL A 8 7.29 1.20 5.68
CA VAL A 8 5.90 0.98 6.08
C VAL A 8 5.03 0.88 4.83
N LEU A 9 4.33 -0.23 4.70
CA LEU A 9 3.34 -0.47 3.66
C LEU A 9 1.94 -0.32 4.26
N ASP A 10 1.18 0.65 3.76
CA ASP A 10 -0.15 0.96 4.25
C ASP A 10 -1.18 0.83 3.12
N CYS A 11 -2.16 -0.07 3.31
CA CYS A 11 -3.25 -0.31 2.36
C CYS A 11 -4.56 0.25 2.94
N GLY A 12 -4.84 1.51 2.65
CA GLY A 12 -6.14 2.11 2.89
C GLY A 12 -7.17 1.75 1.82
N ALA A 13 -8.45 1.97 2.12
CA ALA A 13 -9.54 1.77 1.16
C ALA A 13 -9.40 2.67 -0.08
N THR A 14 -8.91 3.91 0.09
CA THR A 14 -8.78 4.91 -0.98
C THR A 14 -7.37 5.03 -1.54
N ASN A 15 -6.34 4.62 -0.79
CA ASN A 15 -4.95 4.80 -1.17
C ASN A 15 -4.08 3.64 -0.71
N VAL A 16 -3.13 3.27 -1.56
CA VAL A 16 -2.02 2.37 -1.22
C VAL A 16 -0.76 3.20 -1.11
N ARG A 17 0.00 3.04 -0.02
CA ARG A 17 1.13 3.90 0.32
C ARG A 17 2.35 3.09 0.72
N ALA A 18 3.53 3.58 0.32
CA ALA A 18 4.81 3.17 0.86
C ALA A 18 5.48 4.37 1.52
N ILE A 19 5.95 4.21 2.75
CA ILE A 19 6.55 5.29 3.55
C ILE A 19 7.87 4.81 4.12
N ALA A 20 8.96 5.51 3.81
CA ALA A 20 10.26 5.27 4.41
C ALA A 20 10.41 6.16 5.66
N VAL A 21 10.77 5.54 6.78
CA VAL A 21 10.91 6.17 8.09
C VAL A 21 12.31 5.90 8.63
N ASP A 22 12.98 6.90 9.19
CA ASP A 22 14.27 6.71 9.85
C ASP A 22 14.13 6.10 11.26
N ARG A 23 15.26 5.82 11.91
CA ARG A 23 15.29 5.20 13.24
C ARG A 23 14.69 6.09 14.34
N GLN A 24 14.54 7.39 14.10
CA GLN A 24 13.92 8.34 15.02
C GLN A 24 12.40 8.44 14.81
N GLY A 25 11.84 7.69 13.85
CA GLY A 25 10.42 7.73 13.52
C GLY A 25 10.05 8.87 12.57
N LYS A 26 11.02 9.57 11.96
CA LYS A 26 10.75 10.65 11.01
C LYS A 26 10.55 10.09 9.61
N ILE A 27 9.50 10.55 8.94
CA ILE A 27 9.23 10.21 7.54
C ILE A 27 10.27 10.89 6.65
N VAL A 28 11.10 10.09 5.97
CA VAL A 28 12.14 10.58 5.06
C VAL A 28 11.69 10.55 3.60
N ALA A 29 10.75 9.68 3.23
CA ALA A 29 10.11 9.67 1.92
C ALA A 29 8.74 8.98 1.98
N ARG A 30 7.84 9.32 1.05
CA ARG A 30 6.54 8.65 0.88
C ARG A 30 6.11 8.65 -0.57
N ALA A 31 5.41 7.61 -0.98
CA ALA A 31 4.71 7.51 -2.25
C ALA A 31 3.30 6.97 -2.00
N SER A 32 2.32 7.47 -2.77
CA SER A 32 0.91 7.10 -2.65
C SER A 32 0.33 6.95 -4.04
N THR A 33 -0.50 5.92 -4.21
CA THR A 33 -1.32 5.72 -5.41
C THR A 33 -2.77 5.47 -5.00
N THR A 34 -3.71 6.01 -5.77
CA THR A 34 -5.14 5.77 -5.55
C THR A 34 -5.44 4.27 -5.59
N ASN A 35 -6.16 3.79 -4.58
CA ASN A 35 -6.66 2.43 -4.55
C ASN A 35 -8.01 2.38 -5.28
N ALA A 36 -8.22 1.37 -6.11
CA ALA A 36 -9.48 1.17 -6.82
C ALA A 36 -10.14 -0.11 -6.31
N SER A 37 -11.42 0.00 -5.99
CA SER A 37 -12.29 -1.13 -5.69
C SER A 37 -13.22 -1.42 -6.85
N ASP A 38 -13.64 -2.67 -6.91
CA ASP A 38 -14.73 -3.13 -7.75
C ASP A 38 -15.95 -3.41 -6.87
N ILE A 39 -17.13 -3.46 -7.49
CA ILE A 39 -18.33 -3.97 -6.82
C ILE A 39 -18.19 -5.49 -6.67
N ALA A 40 -18.53 -6.02 -5.49
CA ALA A 40 -18.45 -7.46 -5.24
C ALA A 40 -19.52 -8.21 -6.05
N ALA A 41 -19.15 -9.39 -6.58
CA ALA A 41 -20.06 -10.21 -7.36
C ALA A 41 -21.26 -10.71 -6.52
N GLU A 42 -21.04 -10.92 -5.22
CA GLU A 42 -22.07 -11.44 -4.31
C GLU A 42 -23.08 -10.39 -3.86
N ASN A 43 -22.74 -9.09 -3.91
CA ASN A 43 -23.62 -8.01 -3.46
C ASN A 43 -23.21 -6.67 -4.05
N SER A 44 -24.15 -6.02 -4.75
CA SER A 44 -23.92 -4.72 -5.41
C SER A 44 -23.64 -3.56 -4.44
N ALA A 45 -23.91 -3.72 -3.15
CA ALA A 45 -23.61 -2.75 -2.12
C ALA A 45 -22.22 -2.94 -1.48
N TRP A 46 -21.46 -3.98 -1.85
CA TRP A 46 -20.13 -4.23 -1.30
C TRP A 46 -19.03 -3.87 -2.29
N HIS A 47 -17.93 -3.40 -1.73
CA HIS A 47 -16.70 -3.15 -2.47
C HIS A 47 -15.68 -4.24 -2.16
N GLN A 48 -14.95 -4.65 -3.18
CA GLN A 48 -13.82 -5.55 -3.09
C GLN A 48 -12.60 -4.91 -3.74
N TRP A 49 -11.42 -5.28 -3.25
CA TRP A 49 -10.17 -4.85 -3.84
C TRP A 49 -9.40 -6.08 -4.31
N SER A 50 -8.95 -6.04 -5.55
CA SER A 50 -8.04 -7.06 -6.07
C SER A 50 -6.72 -7.02 -5.29
N LEU A 51 -6.32 -8.17 -4.74
CA LEU A 51 -5.06 -8.33 -4.05
C LEU A 51 -3.88 -8.06 -4.99
N ASP A 52 -3.91 -8.62 -6.19
CA ASP A 52 -2.85 -8.44 -7.19
C ASP A 52 -2.68 -6.95 -7.55
N ALA A 53 -3.80 -6.25 -7.71
CA ALA A 53 -3.76 -4.81 -7.98
C ALA A 53 -3.20 -4.02 -6.78
N ILE A 54 -3.50 -4.41 -5.53
CA ILE A 54 -2.91 -3.80 -4.33
C ILE A 54 -1.40 -4.05 -4.28
N LEU A 55 -0.95 -5.30 -4.49
CA LEU A 55 0.47 -5.66 -4.49
C LEU A 55 1.24 -4.92 -5.59
N GLN A 56 0.65 -4.80 -6.77
CA GLN A 56 1.21 -4.03 -7.87
C GLN A 56 1.35 -2.54 -7.50
N ARG A 57 0.32 -1.94 -6.89
CA ARG A 57 0.38 -0.55 -6.40
C ARG A 57 1.44 -0.35 -5.32
N PHE A 58 1.65 -1.33 -4.43
CA PHE A 58 2.77 -1.28 -3.49
C PHE A 58 4.11 -1.30 -4.21
N ALA A 59 4.28 -2.17 -5.20
CA ALA A 59 5.50 -2.23 -5.99
C ALA A 59 5.76 -0.91 -6.74
N ASP A 60 4.72 -0.26 -7.27
CA ASP A 60 4.82 1.05 -7.92
C ASP A 60 5.22 2.16 -6.93
N CYS A 61 4.63 2.15 -5.73
CA CYS A 61 5.01 3.08 -4.66
C CYS A 61 6.47 2.86 -4.23
N CYS A 62 6.91 1.61 -4.05
CA CYS A 62 8.30 1.28 -3.72
C CYS A 62 9.27 1.72 -4.81
N ARG A 63 8.94 1.52 -6.10
CA ARG A 63 9.75 2.00 -7.23
C ARG A 63 9.89 3.51 -7.24
N SER A 64 8.80 4.22 -6.93
CA SER A 64 8.78 5.68 -6.82
C SER A 64 9.64 6.20 -5.66
N LEU A 65 9.84 5.39 -4.61
CA LEU A 65 10.75 5.71 -3.52
C LEU A 65 12.21 5.41 -3.88
N SER A 66 12.49 4.30 -4.58
CA SER A 66 13.84 3.89 -4.96
C SER A 66 14.48 4.73 -6.07
N SER A 67 13.67 5.47 -6.84
CA SER A 67 14.18 6.46 -7.80
C SER A 67 14.76 7.73 -7.13
N ARG A 68 14.50 7.91 -5.82
CA ARG A 68 15.26 8.82 -4.95
C ARG A 68 16.38 8.00 -4.30
N PRO A 69 17.56 8.58 -4.00
CA PRO A 69 18.73 7.83 -3.50
C PRO A 69 18.56 7.34 -2.05
N VAL A 70 17.61 6.41 -1.86
CA VAL A 70 17.43 5.59 -0.68
C VAL A 70 17.52 4.14 -1.17
N GLY A 71 18.58 3.44 -0.74
CA GLY A 71 18.83 2.06 -1.16
C GLY A 71 17.76 1.12 -0.61
N VAL A 72 16.66 0.95 -1.34
CA VAL A 72 15.59 0.00 -1.01
C VAL A 72 15.75 -1.22 -1.92
N CYS A 73 16.19 -2.33 -1.33
CA CYS A 73 16.17 -3.64 -1.99
C CYS A 73 14.73 -4.18 -1.97
N CYS A 74 13.98 -4.00 -3.05
CA CYS A 74 12.62 -4.52 -3.17
C CYS A 74 12.68 -5.94 -3.75
N SER A 75 12.50 -6.97 -2.92
CA SER A 75 12.35 -8.35 -3.42
C SER A 75 10.96 -8.55 -4.02
N ARG A 76 10.89 -9.38 -5.07
CA ARG A 76 9.72 -9.64 -5.91
C ARG A 76 8.79 -10.63 -5.16
N TYR A 77 7.54 -10.28 -4.89
CA TYR A 77 6.57 -11.14 -4.17
C TYR A 77 5.54 -11.77 -5.14
N TYR A 78 5.22 -13.05 -4.94
CA TYR A 78 4.28 -13.90 -5.71
C TYR A 78 3.27 -14.54 -4.72
N GLY A 79 1.94 -14.38 -4.94
CA GLY A 79 0.80 -15.10 -4.27
C GLY A 79 0.60 -14.86 -2.76
N ASP A 80 -0.55 -14.99 -2.08
CA ASP A 80 -1.91 -15.47 -2.36
C ASP A 80 -2.93 -14.90 -1.32
N TYR A 81 -4.19 -14.78 -1.74
CA TYR A 81 -5.48 -14.53 -1.07
C TYR A 81 -5.60 -14.21 0.45
N VAL A 82 -6.18 -13.03 0.78
CA VAL A 82 -6.91 -12.80 2.06
C VAL A 82 -8.15 -11.90 1.85
N ARG A 83 -9.36 -12.47 1.98
CA ARG A 83 -10.63 -11.73 2.04
C ARG A 83 -10.83 -11.11 3.43
N ARG A 84 -10.94 -9.79 3.54
CA ARG A 84 -11.55 -9.11 4.70
C ARG A 84 -12.73 -8.26 4.23
N ARG A 85 -13.94 -8.70 4.61
CA ARG A 85 -15.23 -8.05 4.35
C ARG A 85 -15.35 -6.82 5.24
N TRP A 86 -15.12 -5.63 4.69
CA TRP A 86 -15.39 -4.38 5.39
C TRP A 86 -16.89 -4.05 5.25
N ARG A 87 -17.59 -3.97 6.38
CA ARG A 87 -19.00 -3.55 6.42
C ARG A 87 -18.99 -2.02 6.50
N ALA A 88 -19.49 -1.34 5.46
CA ALA A 88 -19.60 0.11 5.43
C ALA A 88 -20.40 0.60 6.65
N GLY A 89 -19.74 1.33 7.55
CA GLY A 89 -20.38 1.87 8.75
C GLY A 89 -19.42 2.72 9.58
N ARG A 90 -19.46 4.04 9.30
CA ARG A 90 -18.90 5.15 10.09
C ARG A 90 -17.39 5.40 10.00
N CYS A 91 -17.03 6.33 9.10
CA CYS A 91 -15.99 7.32 9.38
C CYS A 91 -16.60 8.70 9.09
N ALA A 92 -17.18 9.30 10.14
CA ALA A 92 -17.48 10.72 10.23
C ALA A 92 -16.94 11.18 11.59
N GLY A 93 -16.13 12.24 11.60
CA GLY A 93 -15.49 12.81 12.78
C GLY A 93 -13.97 12.84 12.67
#